data_AF-B6W035-F1
#
_entry.id   AF-B6W035-F1
#
_cell.length_a   1.000
_cell.length_b   1.000
_cell.length_c   1.000
_cell.angle_alpha   90.00
_cell.angle_beta   90.00
_cell.angle_gamma   90.00
#
_symmetry.space_group_name_H-M   'P 1'
#
loop_
_entity.id
_entity.type
_entity.pdbx_description
1 polymer ?
#
loop_
_entity_poly.entity_id
_entity_poly.type
_entity_poly.pdbx_seq_one_letter_code
_entity_poly.pdbx_strand_id
1 'polypeptide(L)'
;MRRFACHYLYVSADGCYSKYVVELEDSDRVRAYFPLKEEISATQWIGGVIIISPMYELDICSGEKFVDFLHRAMLETELEQPVYAWHIADFDLPGKEFTAGSRLVRL
;
A
#
# COMPACT_ATOMS: atom_id res chain seq x y z
N MET A 1 9.50 7.75 -13.37
CA MET A 1 9.54 7.18 -12.00
C MET A 1 8.87 8.12 -11.02
N ARG A 2 7.96 7.60 -10.20
CA ARG A 2 7.20 8.36 -9.20
C ARG A 2 7.48 7.80 -7.80
N ARG A 3 7.50 8.64 -6.77
CA ARG A 3 7.80 8.23 -5.39
C ARG A 3 6.74 8.73 -4.42
N PHE A 4 6.26 7.82 -3.59
CA PHE A 4 5.24 8.10 -2.59
C PHE A 4 5.70 7.66 -1.21
N ALA A 5 5.59 8.55 -0.22
CA ALA A 5 5.86 8.25 1.18
C ALA A 5 4.56 8.13 1.98
N CYS A 6 4.50 7.15 2.88
CA CYS A 6 3.31 6.81 3.67
C CYS A 6 3.65 6.57 5.15
N HIS A 7 2.63 6.49 6.01
CA HIS A 7 2.84 6.15 7.42
C HIS A 7 3.14 4.67 7.59
N TYR A 8 2.35 3.80 6.94
CA TYR A 8 2.51 2.36 6.99
C TYR A 8 2.53 1.74 5.60
N LEU A 9 3.52 0.88 5.36
CA LEU A 9 3.64 0.06 4.16
C LEU A 9 3.43 -1.40 4.54
N TYR A 10 2.46 -2.06 3.92
CA TYR A 10 2.25 -3.50 4.08
C TYR A 10 2.72 -4.23 2.82
N VAL A 11 3.58 -5.22 3.01
CA VAL A 11 4.05 -6.12 1.95
C VAL A 11 3.65 -7.58 2.19
N SER A 12 3.17 -7.88 3.40
CA SER A 12 2.56 -9.14 3.80
C SER A 12 1.45 -8.86 4.82
N ALA A 13 0.57 -9.83 5.03
CA ALA A 13 -0.53 -9.71 5.98
C ALA A 13 -0.06 -9.68 7.45
N ASP A 14 1.14 -10.21 7.73
CA ASP A 14 1.68 -10.39 9.08
C ASP A 14 2.31 -9.13 9.67
N GLY A 15 2.58 -8.10 8.87
CA GLY A 15 3.27 -6.92 9.37
C GLY A 15 3.37 -5.75 8.41
N CYS A 16 3.69 -4.59 8.98
CA CYS A 16 3.92 -3.36 8.24
C CYS A 16 5.25 -2.71 8.62
N TYR A 17 5.83 -2.03 7.64
CA TYR A 17 6.90 -1.07 7.87
C TYR A 17 6.33 0.32 8.15
N SER A 18 7.01 1.09 8.99
CA SER A 18 6.62 2.47 9.29
C SER A 18 7.52 3.48 8.56
N LYS A 19 6.92 4.54 8.02
CA LYS A 19 7.59 5.62 7.26
C LYS A 19 8.46 5.10 6.12
N TYR A 20 7.81 4.57 5.08
CA TYR A 20 8.49 4.04 3.90
C TYR A 20 8.13 4.81 2.64
N VAL A 21 9.05 4.79 1.69
CA VAL A 21 8.87 5.26 0.33
C VAL A 21 8.63 4.07 -0.58
N VAL A 22 7.67 4.19 -1.48
CA VAL A 22 7.44 3.28 -2.59
C VAL A 22 7.78 4.02 -3.88
N GLU A 23 8.64 3.42 -4.70
CA GLU A 23 9.03 3.90 -6.02
C GLU A 23 8.31 3.09 -7.10
N LEU A 24 7.66 3.80 -8.01
CA LEU A 24 6.94 3.24 -9.15
C LEU A 24 7.69 3.50 -10.46
N GLU A 25 7.64 2.50 -11.34
CA GLU A 25 7.97 2.66 -12.75
C GLU A 25 6.90 3.46 -13.49
N ASP A 26 7.17 3.84 -14.74
CA ASP A 26 6.19 4.52 -15.59
C ASP A 26 5.03 3.60 -16.03
N SER A 27 5.15 2.29 -15.74
CA SER A 27 4.13 1.26 -15.94
C SER A 27 3.21 1.06 -14.72
N ASP A 28 3.33 1.93 -13.70
CA ASP A 28 2.63 1.87 -12.40
C ASP A 28 2.94 0.62 -11.56
N ARG A 29 4.01 -0.09 -11.93
CA ARG A 29 4.55 -1.22 -11.17
C ARG A 29 5.47 -0.74 -10.07
N VAL A 30 5.46 -1.43 -8.94
CA VAL A 30 6.42 -1.17 -7.87
C VAL A 30 7.81 -1.62 -8.33
N ARG A 31 8.75 -0.68 -8.34
CA ARG A 31 10.15 -0.93 -8.62
C ARG A 31 10.93 -1.26 -7.36
N ALA A 32 10.69 -0.49 -6.31
CA ALA A 32 11.39 -0.62 -5.04
C ALA A 32 10.58 0.01 -3.90
N TYR A 33 10.90 -0.38 -2.67
CA TYR A 33 10.47 0.31 -1.47
C TYR A 33 11.60 0.35 -0.45
N PHE A 34 11.70 1.43 0.31
CA PHE A 34 12.80 1.63 1.26
C PHE A 34 12.40 2.60 2.39
N PRO A 35 13.07 2.55 3.56
CA PRO A 35 12.76 3.44 4.68
C PRO A 35 12.97 4.92 4.31
N LEU A 36 12.02 5.78 4.71
CA LEU A 36 12.19 7.23 4.66
C LEU A 36 13.01 7.69 5.88
N LYS A 37 14.32 7.81 5.71
CA LYS A 37 15.23 8.29 6.78
C LYS A 37 15.34 9.82 6.84
N GLU A 38 15.27 10.46 5.68
CA GLU A 38 15.38 11.89 5.49
C GLU A 38 14.44 12.34 4.36
N GLU A 39 14.27 13.65 4.17
CA GLU A 39 13.49 14.16 3.05
C GLU A 39 14.19 13.85 1.72
N ILE A 40 13.46 13.24 0.79
CA ILE A 40 13.99 12.84 -0.51
C ILE A 40 13.31 13.68 -1.59
N SER A 41 14.11 14.34 -2.42
CA SER A 41 13.61 15.17 -3.53
C SER A 41 12.67 14.38 -4.45
N ALA A 42 11.63 15.06 -4.94
CA ALA A 42 10.58 14.50 -5.80
C ALA A 42 9.84 13.30 -5.20
N THR A 43 9.72 13.24 -3.86
CA THR A 43 8.88 12.26 -3.16
C THR A 43 7.62 12.93 -2.63
N GLN A 44 6.46 12.44 -3.02
CA GLN A 44 5.18 12.94 -2.53
C GLN A 44 4.83 12.26 -1.20
N TRP A 45 4.61 13.05 -0.15
CA TRP A 45 4.03 12.53 1.08
C TRP A 45 2.51 12.44 0.91
N ILE A 46 1.97 11.22 0.83
CA ILE A 46 0.52 10.98 0.73
C ILE A 46 -0.09 10.61 2.09
N GLY A 47 0.75 10.34 3.09
CA GLY A 47 0.28 9.87 4.39
C GLY A 47 -0.36 8.49 4.30
N GLY A 48 -1.30 8.20 5.20
CA GLY A 48 -2.09 6.96 5.18
C GLY A 48 -1.29 5.66 5.12
N VAL A 49 -1.90 4.67 4.46
CA VAL A 49 -1.39 3.31 4.30
C VAL A 49 -1.20 3.01 2.82
N ILE A 50 -0.06 2.42 2.47
CA ILE A 50 0.15 1.78 1.17
C ILE A 50 0.22 0.27 1.38
N ILE A 51 -0.43 -0.48 0.51
CA ILE A 51 -0.28 -1.92 0.40
C ILE A 51 0.42 -2.25 -0.92
N ILE A 52 1.31 -3.24 -0.90
CA ILE A 52 1.87 -3.85 -2.10
C ILE A 52 1.09 -5.12 -2.37
N SER A 53 0.52 -5.24 -3.57
CA SER A 53 -0.31 -6.37 -3.95
C SER A 53 -0.02 -6.78 -5.40
N PRO A 54 0.01 -8.09 -5.68
CA PRO A 54 0.05 -8.57 -7.06
C PRO A 54 -1.29 -8.41 -7.80
N MET A 55 -2.38 -8.16 -7.08
CA MET A 55 -3.71 -8.05 -7.66
C MET A 55 -3.81 -6.82 -8.57
N TYR A 56 -4.16 -7.06 -9.83
CA TYR A 56 -4.35 -5.99 -10.80
C TYR A 56 -5.59 -5.14 -10.47
N GLU A 57 -6.63 -5.76 -9.94
CA GLU A 57 -7.84 -5.11 -9.44
C GLU A 57 -8.03 -5.45 -7.96
N LEU A 58 -8.29 -4.43 -7.14
CA LEU A 58 -8.47 -4.60 -5.71
C LEU A 58 -9.48 -3.57 -5.19
N ASP A 59 -10.39 -4.05 -4.37
CA ASP A 59 -11.49 -3.31 -3.77
C ASP A 59 -11.61 -3.62 -2.27
N ILE A 60 -12.35 -2.78 -1.53
CA ILE A 60 -12.69 -3.04 -0.13
C ILE A 60 -14.11 -3.62 -0.12
N CYS A 61 -14.26 -4.85 0.37
CA CYS A 61 -15.56 -5.49 0.46
C CYS A 61 -16.39 -4.87 1.60
N SER A 62 -17.71 -4.78 1.44
CA SER A 62 -18.59 -4.21 2.46
C SER A 62 -18.52 -5.02 3.77
N GLY A 63 -18.19 -4.35 4.88
CA GLY A 63 -18.03 -4.99 6.19
C GLY A 63 -16.75 -5.81 6.37
N GLU A 64 -15.84 -5.80 5.39
CA GLU A 64 -14.56 -6.51 5.48
C GLU A 64 -13.66 -5.86 6.54
N LYS A 65 -13.05 -6.68 7.39
CA LYS A 65 -12.04 -6.21 8.34
C LYS A 65 -10.73 -6.01 7.62
N PHE A 66 -9.94 -5.05 8.09
CA PHE A 66 -8.66 -4.73 7.48
C PHE A 66 -7.69 -5.94 7.43
N VAL A 67 -7.68 -6.78 8.46
CA VAL A 67 -6.85 -7.99 8.48
C VAL A 67 -7.27 -9.01 7.42
N ASP A 68 -8.56 -9.21 7.21
CA ASP A 68 -9.07 -10.16 6.21
C ASP A 68 -8.78 -9.65 4.80
N PHE A 69 -8.93 -8.33 4.60
CA PHE A 69 -8.53 -7.65 3.38
C PHE A 69 -7.05 -7.85 3.07
N LEU A 70 -6.13 -7.70 4.04
CA LEU A 70 -4.70 -7.88 3.81
C LEU A 70 -4.38 -9.30 3.34
N HIS A 71 -4.97 -10.32 3.96
CA HIS A 71 -4.78 -11.72 3.54
C HIS A 71 -5.25 -11.96 2.10
N ARG A 72 -6.38 -11.37 1.70
CA ARG A 72 -6.88 -11.45 0.33
C ARG A 72 -6.02 -10.67 -0.66
N ALA A 73 -5.60 -9.46 -0.30
CA ALA A 73 -4.81 -8.58 -1.14
C ALA A 73 -3.39 -9.11 -1.38
N MET A 74 -2.86 -9.91 -0.46
CA MET A 74 -1.49 -10.42 -0.49
C MET A 74 -1.45 -11.93 -0.69
N LEU A 75 -2.53 -12.52 -1.19
CA LEU A 75 -2.60 -13.94 -1.47
C LEU A 75 -1.47 -14.28 -2.44
N GLU A 76 -0.51 -15.08 -1.97
CA GLU A 76 0.65 -15.48 -2.76
C GLU A 76 0.17 -16.21 -4.01
N THR A 77 0.53 -15.71 -5.18
CA THR A 77 0.42 -16.50 -6.40
C THR A 77 1.83 -16.84 -6.83
N GLU A 78 2.07 -18.11 -7.14
CA GLU A 78 3.41 -18.57 -7.50
C GLU A 78 3.89 -17.86 -8.79
N LEU A 79 5.07 -17.21 -8.70
CA LEU A 79 5.92 -16.57 -9.73
C LEU A 79 6.17 -15.06 -9.57
N GLU A 80 7.27 -14.59 -10.17
CA GLU A 80 7.74 -13.20 -10.34
C GLU A 80 6.72 -12.34 -11.11
N GLN A 81 5.55 -12.15 -10.54
CA GLN A 81 4.51 -11.32 -11.10
C GLN A 81 4.72 -9.84 -10.74
N PRO A 82 4.29 -8.92 -11.61
CA PRO A 82 4.32 -7.51 -11.28
C PRO A 82 3.46 -7.23 -10.05
N VAL A 83 4.00 -6.44 -9.13
CA VAL A 83 3.27 -5.94 -7.97
C VAL A 83 2.95 -4.46 -8.14
N TYR A 84 1.88 -4.04 -7.47
CA TYR A 84 1.32 -2.71 -7.57
C TYR A 84 1.12 -2.09 -6.20
N ALA A 85 1.20 -0.77 -6.13
CA ALA A 85 0.94 -0.03 -4.91
C ALA A 85 -0.50 0.47 -4.90
N TRP A 86 -1.20 0.19 -3.81
CA TRP A 86 -2.52 0.76 -3.56
C TRP A 86 -2.49 1.59 -2.28
N HIS A 87 -2.94 2.83 -2.37
CA HIS A 87 -3.15 3.69 -1.23
C HIS A 87 -4.57 3.52 -0.69
N ILE A 88 -4.68 3.37 0.62
CA ILE A 88 -5.96 3.38 1.33
C ILE A 88 -6.21 4.81 1.84
N ALA A 89 -7.08 5.54 1.16
CA ALA A 89 -7.53 6.84 1.62
C ALA A 89 -8.52 6.69 2.78
N ASP A 90 -8.59 7.70 3.65
CA ASP A 90 -9.53 7.77 4.79
C ASP A 90 -9.45 6.54 5.71
N PHE A 91 -8.23 6.18 6.13
CA PHE A 91 -7.94 5.05 7.02
C PHE A 91 -7.73 5.52 8.47
N ASP A 92 -8.22 4.76 9.46
CA ASP A 92 -7.96 5.02 10.87
C ASP A 92 -6.57 4.48 11.26
N LEU A 93 -5.57 5.36 11.29
CA LEU A 93 -4.19 5.00 11.63
C LEU A 93 -4.03 4.52 13.09
N PRO A 94 -4.57 5.20 14.12
CA PRO A 94 -4.57 4.69 15.48
C PRO A 94 -5.25 3.33 15.64
N GLY A 95 -6.46 3.16 15.08
CA GLY A 95 -7.22 1.91 15.18
C GLY A 95 -6.66 0.78 14.33
N LYS A 96 -5.92 1.11 13.26
CA LYS A 96 -5.49 0.21 12.19
C LYS A 96 -6.68 -0.49 11.52
N GLU A 97 -7.73 0.28 11.24
CA GLU A 97 -8.97 -0.23 10.67
C GLU A 97 -9.48 0.67 9.53
N PHE A 98 -10.32 0.09 8.68
CA PHE A 98 -11.08 0.85 7.71
C PHE A 98 -12.10 1.74 8.41
N THR A 99 -12.30 2.92 7.85
CA THR A 99 -13.45 3.78 8.18
C THR A 99 -14.55 3.58 7.14
N ALA A 100 -15.75 4.14 7.40
CA ALA A 100 -16.84 4.13 6.44
C ALA A 100 -16.52 4.86 5.11
N GLY A 101 -15.50 5.74 5.11
CA GLY A 101 -15.04 6.44 3.91
C GLY A 101 -13.82 5.82 3.23
N SER A 102 -13.29 4.72 3.78
CA SER A 102 -12.07 4.10 3.25
C SER A 102 -12.26 3.66 1.81
N ARG A 103 -11.29 3.99 0.95
CA ARG A 103 -11.26 3.58 -0.46
C ARG A 103 -9.85 3.28 -0.92
N LEU A 104 -9.73 2.39 -1.88
CA LEU A 104 -8.47 2.09 -2.56
C LEU A 104 -8.25 3.02 -3.74
N VAL A 105 -7.02 3.49 -3.87
CA VAL A 105 -6.54 4.28 -5.00
C VAL A 105 -5.26 3.64 -5.51
N ARG A 106 -5.25 3.24 -6.78
CA ARG A 106 -4.04 2.78 -7.46
C ARG A 106 -3.08 3.97 -7.60
N LEU A 107 -1.82 3.79 -7.20
CA LEU A 107 -0.79 4.83 -7.29
C LEU A 107 -0.08 4.83 -8.64
#